data_AF-A0A0A2E9W0-F1
#
_entry.id   AF-A0A0A2E9W0-F1
#
_cell.length_a   1.000
_cell.length_b   1.000
_cell.length_c   1.000
_cell.angle_alpha   90.00
_cell.angle_beta   90.00
_cell.angle_gamma   90.00
#
_symmetry.space_group_name_H-M   'P 1'
#
loop_
_entity.id
_entity.type
_entity.pdbx_description
1 polymer ?
#
loop_
_entity_poly.entity_id
_entity_poly.type
_entity_poly.pdbx_seq_one_letter_code
_entity_poly.pdbx_strand_id
1 'polypeptide(L)'
;MMKYQESFISIYIETDYLDGPLKEDDGSHSFHFEVGGKHISYGSPEHKALSEKYGDTHYNRLADIFKAALSRPLLSVDTEALDDYDEAHPAGSSLNDIAILHYTTCEPFVASGYTTEYGFTREEYRLSEMPAGEKILLGWSFGLRLDREPSTIEEHKVRVTFSFEGDRKLTQTFTVKAKQQ
;
A
#
# COMPACT_ATOMS: atom_id res chain seq x y z
N MET A 1 -5.31 -1.84 23.13
CA MET A 1 -4.92 -1.36 24.50
C MET A 1 -4.27 0.00 24.30
N MET A 2 -4.56 1.00 25.13
CA MET A 2 -3.94 2.33 24.97
C MET A 2 -2.77 2.53 25.93
N LYS A 3 -1.72 3.23 25.49
CA LYS A 3 -0.61 3.68 26.33
C LYS A 3 -0.22 5.11 25.97
N TYR A 4 0.30 5.86 26.93
CA TYR A 4 0.85 7.18 26.67
C TYR A 4 2.12 7.04 25.82
N GLN A 5 2.20 7.78 24.71
CA GLN A 5 3.31 7.72 23.76
C GLN A 5 3.68 9.11 23.25
N GLU A 6 4.98 9.32 23.01
CA GLU A 6 5.52 10.53 22.40
C GLU A 6 5.20 10.59 20.90
N SER A 7 5.10 9.44 20.25
CA SER A 7 4.73 9.27 18.84
C SER A 7 3.31 8.70 18.71
N PHE A 8 2.66 8.96 17.57
CA PHE A 8 1.37 8.37 17.23
C PHE A 8 1.52 6.91 16.78
N ILE A 9 2.58 6.61 16.04
CA ILE A 9 2.89 5.29 15.52
C ILE A 9 3.60 4.48 16.61
N SER A 10 3.03 3.32 16.94
CA SER A 10 3.57 2.38 17.92
C SER A 10 4.53 1.36 17.30
N ILE A 11 4.38 1.06 16.02
CA ILE A 11 5.13 0.00 15.34
C ILE A 11 5.47 0.49 13.93
N TYR A 12 6.75 0.45 13.55
CA TYR A 12 7.10 0.50 12.13
C TYR A 12 7.32 -0.91 11.60
N ILE A 13 6.90 -1.18 10.36
CA ILE A 13 7.08 -2.48 9.70
C ILE A 13 8.16 -2.33 8.64
N GLU A 14 9.25 -3.06 8.78
CA GLU A 14 10.27 -3.14 7.75
C GLU A 14 9.72 -3.86 6.52
N THR A 15 9.85 -3.26 5.34
CA THR A 15 9.28 -3.78 4.10
C THR A 15 10.08 -4.96 3.56
N ASP A 16 9.64 -6.19 3.85
CA ASP A 16 10.35 -7.41 3.48
C ASP A 16 9.58 -8.28 2.48
N TYR A 17 8.29 -8.52 2.65
CA TYR A 17 7.53 -9.33 1.72
C TYR A 17 6.17 -8.72 1.43
N LEU A 18 5.59 -9.15 0.31
CA LEU A 18 4.24 -8.81 -0.11
C LEU A 18 3.42 -10.09 -0.11
N ASP A 19 2.42 -10.16 0.77
CA ASP A 19 1.45 -11.24 0.85
C ASP A 19 0.20 -10.92 0.03
N GLY A 20 -0.53 -11.97 -0.34
CA GLY A 20 -1.71 -11.90 -1.20
C GLY A 20 -1.41 -12.11 -2.71
N PRO A 21 -2.29 -11.64 -3.61
CA PRO A 21 -3.52 -11.00 -3.26
C PRO A 21 -4.55 -11.96 -2.67
N LEU A 22 -5.23 -11.52 -1.62
CA LEU A 22 -6.52 -12.08 -1.24
C LEU A 22 -7.54 -11.44 -2.19
N LYS A 23 -8.23 -12.26 -2.99
CA LYS A 23 -9.29 -11.80 -3.88
C LYS A 23 -10.55 -11.55 -3.07
N GLU A 24 -11.21 -10.42 -3.29
CA GLU A 24 -12.52 -10.18 -2.68
C GLU A 24 -13.58 -11.09 -3.34
N ASP A 25 -14.41 -11.73 -2.51
CA ASP A 25 -15.40 -12.74 -2.94
C ASP A 25 -16.71 -12.11 -3.44
N ASP A 26 -16.67 -10.84 -3.83
CA ASP A 26 -17.82 -10.03 -4.26
C ASP A 26 -17.96 -9.95 -5.80
N GLY A 27 -17.12 -10.68 -6.52
CA GLY A 27 -17.06 -10.64 -7.98
C GLY A 27 -16.46 -9.34 -8.52
N SER A 28 -15.84 -8.51 -7.69
CA SER A 28 -14.99 -7.41 -8.14
C SER A 28 -13.62 -7.94 -8.57
N HIS A 29 -12.94 -7.21 -9.46
CA HIS A 29 -11.51 -7.40 -9.72
C HIS A 29 -10.68 -6.61 -8.71
N SER A 30 -11.04 -6.73 -7.42
CA SER A 30 -10.35 -6.12 -6.30
C SER A 30 -9.47 -7.15 -5.61
N PHE A 31 -8.24 -6.75 -5.34
CA PHE A 31 -7.15 -7.56 -4.85
C PHE A 31 -6.55 -6.88 -3.63
N HIS A 32 -6.41 -7.62 -2.54
CA HIS A 32 -5.87 -7.10 -1.29
C HIS A 32 -4.46 -7.63 -1.04
N PHE A 33 -3.52 -6.74 -0.77
CA PHE A 33 -2.13 -7.06 -0.49
C PHE A 33 -1.72 -6.55 0.88
N GLU A 34 -0.87 -7.31 1.56
CA GLU A 34 -0.25 -6.88 2.82
C GLU A 34 1.27 -6.88 2.69
N VAL A 35 1.89 -5.78 3.08
CA VAL A 35 3.35 -5.67 3.18
C VAL A 35 3.77 -6.04 4.60
N GLY A 36 4.56 -7.08 4.71
CA GLY A 36 5.04 -7.60 5.99
C GLY A 36 6.57 -7.56 6.12
N GLY A 37 7.02 -7.82 7.34
CA GLY A 37 8.43 -7.95 7.68
C GLY A 37 8.67 -7.73 9.17
N LYS A 38 9.87 -7.29 9.53
CA LYS A 38 10.27 -7.11 10.93
C LYS A 38 9.48 -5.95 11.56
N HIS A 39 8.86 -6.21 12.71
CA HIS A 39 8.23 -5.17 13.52
C HIS A 39 9.28 -4.42 14.35
N ILE A 40 9.28 -3.10 14.23
CA ILE A 40 10.14 -2.17 14.96
C ILE A 40 9.26 -1.49 16.01
N SER A 41 9.31 -1.99 17.23
CA SER A 41 8.39 -1.61 18.31
C SER A 41 8.76 -0.30 18.99
N TYR A 42 7.73 0.38 19.50
CA TYR A 42 7.82 1.62 20.27
C TYR A 42 8.94 1.58 21.32
N GLY A 43 9.76 2.62 21.33
CA GLY A 43 10.81 2.84 22.33
C GLY A 43 12.16 2.21 21.99
N SER A 44 12.28 1.40 20.94
CA SER A 44 13.60 1.00 20.43
C SER A 44 14.33 2.19 19.79
N PRO A 45 15.68 2.17 19.71
CA PRO A 45 16.44 3.19 19.02
C PRO A 45 16.01 3.38 17.55
N GLU A 46 15.71 2.29 16.84
CA GLU A 46 15.26 2.31 15.45
C GLU A 46 13.86 2.93 15.31
N HIS A 47 12.94 2.62 16.24
CA HIS A 47 11.62 3.25 16.27
C HIS A 47 11.75 4.77 16.46
N LYS A 48 12.58 5.21 17.40
CA LYS A 48 12.84 6.64 17.63
C LYS A 48 13.41 7.33 16.39
N ALA A 49 14.38 6.72 15.73
CA ALA A 49 14.97 7.28 14.50
C ALA A 49 13.93 7.41 13.37
N LEU A 50 13.01 6.45 13.23
CA LEU A 50 11.92 6.53 12.25
C LEU A 50 10.89 7.60 12.63
N SER A 51 10.52 7.69 13.91
CA SER A 51 9.67 8.77 14.42
C SER A 51 10.28 10.15 14.17
N GLU A 52 11.59 10.31 14.39
CA GLU A 52 12.31 11.55 14.05
C GLU A 52 12.31 11.82 12.54
N LYS A 53 12.61 10.80 11.71
CA LYS A 53 12.59 10.91 10.24
C LYS A 53 11.25 11.44 9.73
N TYR A 54 10.14 10.95 10.29
CA TYR A 54 8.79 11.29 9.83
C TYR A 54 8.12 12.41 10.64
N GLY A 55 8.83 13.03 11.58
CA GLY A 55 8.27 14.09 12.43
C GLY A 55 7.24 13.63 13.47
N ASP A 56 7.07 12.33 13.66
CA ASP A 56 6.11 11.75 14.61
C ASP A 56 6.67 11.69 16.04
N THR A 57 6.94 12.85 16.64
CA THR A 57 7.67 12.97 17.91
C THR A 57 6.94 13.75 19.00
N HIS A 58 5.75 14.30 18.70
CA HIS A 58 5.06 15.25 19.59
C HIS A 58 3.60 14.88 19.87
N TYR A 59 3.20 13.64 19.61
CA TYR A 59 1.83 13.17 19.82
C TYR A 59 1.43 13.32 21.30
N ASN A 60 2.27 12.84 22.23
CA ASN A 60 2.17 13.07 23.67
C ASN A 60 0.78 12.84 24.27
N ARG A 61 0.12 11.76 23.82
CA ARG A 61 -1.26 11.38 24.17
C ARG A 61 -1.37 9.87 24.32
N LEU A 62 -2.55 9.39 24.72
CA LEU A 62 -2.87 7.96 24.62
C LEU A 62 -2.94 7.54 23.16
N ALA A 63 -2.09 6.58 22.78
CA ALA A 63 -2.07 5.93 21.49
C ALA A 63 -2.48 4.46 21.64
N ASP A 64 -3.09 3.91 20.60
CA ASP A 64 -3.33 2.48 20.51
C ASP A 64 -2.01 1.76 20.19
N ILE A 65 -1.67 0.75 21.00
CA ILE A 65 -0.38 0.05 20.93
C ILE A 65 -0.15 -0.74 19.63
N PHE A 66 -1.16 -0.84 18.76
CA PHE A 66 -1.09 -1.53 17.48
C PHE A 66 -1.17 -0.59 16.27
N LYS A 67 -1.02 0.73 16.45
CA LYS A 67 -0.89 1.65 15.31
C LYS A 67 0.43 1.41 14.61
N ALA A 68 0.37 0.84 13.40
CA ALA A 68 1.56 0.53 12.63
C ALA A 68 1.58 1.22 11.27
N ALA A 69 2.77 1.60 10.84
CA ALA A 69 3.04 2.15 9.52
C ALA A 69 4.28 1.47 8.90
N LEU A 70 4.40 1.51 7.59
CA LEU A 70 5.62 1.04 6.91
C LEU A 70 6.82 1.92 7.28
N SER A 71 7.97 1.30 7.49
CA SER A 71 9.21 2.02 7.83
C SER A 71 9.79 2.80 6.66
N ARG A 72 9.39 2.46 5.42
CA ARG A 72 9.94 3.02 4.18
C ARG A 72 8.88 3.72 3.34
N PRO A 73 9.24 4.84 2.68
CA PRO A 73 8.40 5.44 1.67
C PRO A 73 8.16 4.49 0.49
N LEU A 74 6.92 4.50 -0.02
CA LEU A 74 6.56 3.92 -1.31
C LEU A 74 6.80 4.96 -2.41
N LEU A 75 7.50 4.57 -3.46
CA LEU A 75 7.89 5.44 -4.57
C LEU A 75 6.98 5.27 -5.80
N SER A 76 6.66 4.01 -6.15
CA SER A 76 5.74 3.69 -7.25
C SER A 76 5.06 2.35 -7.05
N VAL A 77 3.94 2.16 -7.73
CA VAL A 77 3.30 0.87 -7.94
C VAL A 77 3.04 0.73 -9.43
N ASP A 78 3.40 -0.42 -9.99
CA ASP A 78 3.28 -0.68 -11.42
C ASP A 78 2.59 -2.03 -11.66
N THR A 79 1.71 -2.07 -12.64
CA THR A 79 1.02 -3.27 -13.10
C THR A 79 1.37 -3.58 -14.56
N GLU A 80 1.56 -4.87 -14.83
CA GLU A 80 1.99 -5.41 -16.14
C GLU A 80 1.13 -6.62 -16.49
N ALA A 81 0.64 -6.67 -17.73
CA ALA A 81 0.00 -7.85 -18.30
C ALA A 81 1.07 -8.88 -18.69
N LEU A 82 1.01 -10.10 -18.18
CA LEU A 82 1.97 -11.17 -18.54
C LEU A 82 1.51 -12.02 -19.74
N ASP A 83 0.26 -11.86 -20.14
CA ASP A 83 -0.37 -12.40 -21.34
C ASP A 83 -1.27 -11.31 -21.96
N ASP A 84 -1.85 -11.59 -23.13
CA ASP A 84 -2.72 -10.64 -23.82
C ASP A 84 -3.99 -10.41 -23.01
N TYR A 85 -4.14 -9.25 -22.39
CA TYR A 85 -5.25 -8.92 -21.50
C TYR A 85 -6.48 -8.45 -22.31
N ASP A 86 -6.27 -7.47 -23.20
CA ASP A 86 -7.21 -6.99 -24.20
C ASP A 86 -6.46 -6.45 -25.43
N GLU A 87 -7.16 -5.90 -26.43
CA GLU A 87 -6.54 -5.35 -27.65
C GLU A 87 -5.57 -4.18 -27.37
N ALA A 88 -5.87 -3.36 -26.36
CA ALA A 88 -5.03 -2.23 -25.97
C ALA A 88 -3.85 -2.67 -25.08
N HIS A 89 -3.95 -3.84 -24.46
CA HIS A 89 -3.03 -4.37 -23.48
C HIS A 89 -2.50 -5.77 -23.85
N PRO A 90 -1.67 -5.90 -24.90
CA PRO A 90 -0.99 -7.15 -25.21
C PRO A 90 0.03 -7.53 -24.13
N ALA A 91 0.55 -8.75 -24.17
CA ALA A 91 1.56 -9.22 -23.21
C ALA A 91 2.77 -8.25 -23.11
N GLY A 92 3.15 -7.92 -21.88
CA GLY A 92 4.21 -6.95 -21.54
C GLY A 92 3.74 -5.49 -21.49
N SER A 93 2.47 -5.21 -21.78
CA SER A 93 1.90 -3.87 -21.62
C SER A 93 1.70 -3.50 -20.14
N SER A 94 1.72 -2.19 -19.87
CA SER A 94 1.30 -1.68 -18.56
C SER A 94 -0.22 -1.69 -18.46
N LEU A 95 -0.73 -1.97 -17.27
CA LEU A 95 -2.15 -1.86 -16.92
C LEU A 95 -2.42 -0.64 -16.01
N ASN A 96 -1.47 0.30 -15.90
CA ASN A 96 -1.54 1.41 -14.96
C ASN A 96 -2.72 2.37 -15.25
N ASP A 97 -3.21 2.42 -16.48
CA ASP A 97 -4.37 3.22 -16.91
C ASP A 97 -5.72 2.60 -16.47
N ILE A 98 -5.76 1.29 -16.19
CA ILE A 98 -6.96 0.59 -15.69
C ILE A 98 -6.83 0.12 -14.24
N ALA A 99 -5.63 0.24 -13.65
CA ALA A 99 -5.35 -0.16 -12.28
C ALA A 99 -5.55 1.00 -11.30
N ILE A 100 -6.38 0.78 -10.28
CA ILE A 100 -6.71 1.74 -9.23
C ILE A 100 -6.16 1.21 -7.90
N LEU A 101 -5.19 1.91 -7.33
CA LEU A 101 -4.63 1.62 -6.03
C LEU A 101 -5.37 2.41 -4.96
N HIS A 102 -5.69 1.76 -3.85
CA HIS A 102 -6.06 2.44 -2.62
C HIS A 102 -5.17 1.98 -1.47
N TYR A 103 -4.87 2.91 -0.57
CA TYR A 103 -4.07 2.67 0.61
C TYR A 103 -4.50 3.62 1.73
N THR A 104 -3.93 3.44 2.91
CA THR A 104 -4.14 4.36 4.02
C THR A 104 -2.82 5.00 4.44
N THR A 105 -2.86 6.25 4.90
CA THR A 105 -1.70 6.95 5.45
C THR A 105 -2.12 7.81 6.65
N CYS A 106 -1.25 7.93 7.65
CA CYS A 106 -1.42 8.92 8.71
C CYS A 106 -0.57 10.17 8.53
N GLU A 107 0.06 10.35 7.36
CA GLU A 107 0.88 11.52 7.05
C GLU A 107 0.15 12.85 7.30
N PRO A 108 -1.08 13.11 6.81
CA PRO A 108 -1.76 14.39 7.07
C PRO A 108 -1.97 14.66 8.56
N PHE A 109 -2.24 13.60 9.34
CA PHE A 109 -2.41 13.69 10.78
C PHE A 109 -1.11 14.04 11.50
N VAL A 110 0.00 13.38 11.16
CA VAL A 110 1.31 13.69 11.74
C VAL A 110 1.79 15.08 11.29
N ALA A 111 1.71 15.40 10.00
CA ALA A 111 2.18 16.66 9.42
C ALA A 111 1.43 17.89 9.95
N SER A 112 0.16 17.74 10.35
CA SER A 112 -0.62 18.82 10.95
C SER A 112 -0.29 19.09 12.43
N GLY A 113 0.60 18.29 13.05
CA GLY A 113 0.77 18.31 14.50
C GLY A 113 -0.43 17.73 15.24
N TYR A 114 -1.06 16.71 14.65
CA TYR A 114 -2.16 15.94 15.24
C TYR A 114 -3.46 16.74 15.45
N THR A 115 -3.78 17.62 14.50
CA THR A 115 -4.95 18.52 14.54
C THR A 115 -6.01 18.25 13.47
N THR A 116 -5.69 17.48 12.42
CA THR A 116 -6.68 17.03 11.41
C THR A 116 -7.52 15.87 11.93
N GLU A 117 -8.32 15.26 11.06
CA GLU A 117 -9.01 14.00 11.36
C GLU A 117 -8.03 12.96 11.92
N TYR A 118 -8.48 12.26 12.96
CA TYR A 118 -7.64 11.39 13.74
C TYR A 118 -7.25 10.13 12.96
N GLY A 119 -5.94 9.91 12.83
CA GLY A 119 -5.37 8.62 12.45
C GLY A 119 -5.07 8.49 10.96
N PHE A 120 -5.54 7.39 10.36
CA PHE A 120 -5.22 7.02 8.99
C PHE A 120 -6.35 7.46 8.06
N THR A 121 -6.00 8.22 7.04
CA THR A 121 -6.90 8.61 5.95
C THR A 121 -6.70 7.65 4.78
N ARG A 122 -7.79 7.32 4.07
CA ARG A 122 -7.75 6.52 2.86
C ARG A 122 -7.50 7.41 1.64
N GLU A 123 -6.58 6.97 0.81
CA GLU A 123 -6.23 7.57 -0.47
C GLU A 123 -6.54 6.59 -1.59
N GLU A 124 -6.93 7.09 -2.77
CA GLU A 124 -7.23 6.26 -3.94
C GLU A 124 -6.83 6.98 -5.23
N TYR A 125 -6.05 6.30 -6.07
CA TYR A 125 -5.57 6.83 -7.34
C TYR A 125 -5.55 5.74 -8.41
N ARG A 126 -5.91 6.11 -9.64
CA ARG A 126 -5.47 5.34 -10.81
C ARG A 126 -3.94 5.44 -10.89
N LEU A 127 -3.25 4.33 -11.16
CA LEU A 127 -1.78 4.31 -11.15
C LEU A 127 -1.17 5.28 -12.17
N SER A 128 -1.79 5.45 -13.35
CA SER A 128 -1.37 6.42 -14.36
C SER A 128 -1.54 7.88 -13.93
N GLU A 129 -2.33 8.15 -12.89
CA GLU A 129 -2.64 9.48 -12.37
C GLU A 129 -2.07 9.69 -10.95
N MET A 130 -1.34 8.71 -10.41
CA MET A 130 -0.82 8.79 -9.04
C MET A 130 0.14 9.98 -8.91
N PRO A 131 -0.04 10.87 -7.91
CA PRO A 131 0.82 12.02 -7.75
C PRO A 131 2.28 11.60 -7.58
N ALA A 132 3.18 12.32 -8.25
CA ALA A 132 4.61 12.14 -8.09
C ALA A 132 5.04 12.39 -6.63
N GLY A 133 6.21 11.87 -6.27
CA GLY A 133 6.76 11.97 -4.92
C GLY A 133 6.45 10.75 -4.08
N GLU A 134 7.23 10.61 -3.01
CA GLU A 134 7.11 9.48 -2.10
C GLU A 134 5.80 9.51 -1.30
N LYS A 135 5.35 8.33 -0.89
CA LYS A 135 4.20 8.15 -0.02
C LYS A 135 4.69 7.55 1.29
N ILE A 136 4.55 8.30 2.37
CA ILE A 136 5.10 7.96 3.69
C ILE A 136 4.00 7.61 4.68
N LEU A 137 4.41 7.03 5.81
CA LEU A 137 3.53 6.68 6.92
C LEU A 137 2.30 5.86 6.49
N LEU A 138 2.51 4.99 5.51
CA LEU A 138 1.49 4.12 4.94
C LEU A 138 1.10 3.02 5.92
N GLY A 139 -0.17 2.65 5.93
CA GLY A 139 -0.60 1.39 6.52
C GLY A 139 0.06 0.20 5.80
N TRP A 140 0.05 -0.97 6.42
CA TRP A 140 0.67 -2.17 5.83
C TRP A 140 -0.19 -2.84 4.76
N SER A 141 -1.40 -2.34 4.52
CA SER A 141 -2.37 -2.96 3.63
C SER A 141 -2.69 -2.04 2.45
N PHE A 142 -2.79 -2.67 1.27
CA PHE A 142 -3.07 -2.04 -0.01
C PHE A 142 -4.17 -2.79 -0.71
N GLY A 143 -5.03 -2.08 -1.42
CA GLY A 143 -5.93 -2.72 -2.37
C GLY A 143 -5.71 -2.20 -3.78
N LEU A 144 -5.87 -3.10 -4.74
CA LEU A 144 -5.74 -2.83 -6.16
C LEU A 144 -7.01 -3.31 -6.85
N ARG A 145 -7.62 -2.45 -7.64
CA ARG A 145 -8.77 -2.79 -8.47
C ARG A 145 -8.42 -2.60 -9.94
N LEU A 146 -8.81 -3.54 -10.80
CA LEU A 146 -8.83 -3.33 -12.24
C LEU A 146 -10.23 -2.85 -12.64
N ASP A 147 -10.34 -1.68 -13.28
CA ASP A 147 -11.63 -1.08 -13.66
C ASP A 147 -12.20 -1.62 -15.00
N ARG A 148 -11.41 -2.44 -15.68
CA ARG A 148 -11.76 -3.16 -16.91
C ARG A 148 -11.51 -4.65 -16.71
N GLU A 149 -12.41 -5.48 -17.24
CA GLU A 149 -12.21 -6.93 -17.29
C GLU A 149 -11.32 -7.31 -18.49
N PRO A 150 -10.61 -8.45 -18.44
CA PRO A 150 -9.93 -8.93 -19.62
C PRO A 150 -10.92 -9.29 -20.74
N SER A 151 -10.43 -9.34 -21.97
CA SER A 151 -11.26 -9.57 -23.17
C SER A 151 -11.82 -10.99 -23.28
N THR A 152 -11.26 -11.96 -22.54
CA THR A 152 -11.69 -13.36 -22.56
C THR A 152 -12.01 -13.90 -21.16
N ILE A 153 -12.74 -15.02 -21.12
CA ILE A 153 -13.06 -15.74 -19.88
C ILE A 153 -11.90 -16.60 -19.36
N GLU A 154 -10.80 -16.69 -20.11
CA GLU A 154 -9.60 -17.42 -19.69
C GLU A 154 -8.88 -16.70 -18.54
N GLU A 155 -7.91 -17.40 -17.93
CA GLU A 155 -7.05 -16.78 -16.92
C GLU A 155 -6.03 -15.88 -17.58
N HIS A 156 -6.06 -14.61 -17.19
CA HIS A 156 -5.06 -13.62 -17.56
C HIS A 156 -4.18 -13.31 -16.36
N LYS A 157 -2.86 -13.31 -16.55
CA LYS A 157 -1.88 -13.08 -15.50
C LYS A 157 -1.48 -11.62 -15.45
N VAL A 158 -1.56 -11.06 -14.25
CA VAL A 158 -1.13 -9.69 -13.97
C VAL A 158 -0.01 -9.74 -12.93
N ARG A 159 1.07 -9.00 -13.18
CA ARG A 159 2.12 -8.73 -12.22
C ARG A 159 1.90 -7.35 -11.61
N VAL A 160 1.99 -7.23 -10.30
CA VAL A 160 2.10 -5.97 -9.59
C VAL A 160 3.47 -5.86 -8.93
N THR A 161 4.07 -4.68 -8.97
CA THR A 161 5.34 -4.39 -8.31
C THR A 161 5.23 -3.10 -7.50
N PHE A 162 5.52 -3.18 -6.20
CA PHE A 162 5.66 -2.05 -5.30
C PHE A 162 7.13 -1.71 -5.16
N SER A 163 7.51 -0.47 -5.48
CA SER A 163 8.88 0.04 -5.37
C SER A 163 8.99 0.98 -4.17
N PHE A 164 9.82 0.62 -3.20
CA PHE A 164 10.08 1.39 -1.98
C PHE A 164 11.48 2.01 -2.01
N GLU A 165 11.71 2.98 -1.11
CA GLU A 165 13.02 3.57 -0.88
C GLU A 165 14.12 2.52 -0.61
N GLY A 166 15.33 2.80 -1.09
CA GLY A 166 16.49 1.92 -0.94
C GLY A 166 16.45 0.71 -1.88
N ASP A 167 15.96 0.91 -3.11
CA ASP A 167 15.87 -0.08 -4.19
C ASP A 167 15.07 -1.35 -3.86
N ARG A 168 14.23 -1.31 -2.80
CA ARG A 168 13.44 -2.47 -2.39
C ARG A 168 12.21 -2.59 -3.29
N LYS A 169 12.12 -3.70 -4.02
CA LYS A 169 10.96 -4.04 -4.85
C LYS A 169 10.27 -5.29 -4.33
N LEU A 170 8.96 -5.22 -4.16
CA LEU A 170 8.12 -6.36 -3.80
C LEU A 170 7.15 -6.62 -4.95
N THR A 171 7.18 -7.82 -5.50
CA THR A 171 6.42 -8.19 -6.68
C THR A 171 5.51 -9.37 -6.37
N GLN A 172 4.29 -9.32 -6.88
CA GLN A 172 3.40 -10.47 -6.86
C GLN A 172 2.69 -10.66 -8.21
N THR A 173 2.35 -11.90 -8.54
CA THR A 173 1.56 -12.25 -9.73
C THR A 173 0.23 -12.87 -9.31
N PHE A 174 -0.84 -12.49 -9.99
CA PHE A 174 -2.18 -13.00 -9.75
C PHE A 174 -2.95 -13.18 -11.05
N THR A 175 -4.05 -13.92 -10.99
CA THR A 175 -4.90 -14.19 -12.16
C THR A 175 -6.22 -13.45 -12.10
N VAL A 176 -6.69 -13.05 -13.27
CA VAL A 176 -7.92 -12.32 -13.51
C VAL A 176 -8.73 -13.06 -14.58
N LYS A 177 -10.05 -13.04 -14.50
CA LYS A 177 -10.96 -13.60 -15.51
C LYS A 177 -12.09 -12.64 -15.77
N ALA A 178 -12.58 -12.57 -17.01
CA ALA A 178 -13.87 -11.93 -17.27
C ALA A 178 -15.01 -12.70 -16.58
N LYS A 179 -16.09 -12.01 -16.24
CA LYS A 179 -17.29 -12.66 -15.71
C LYS A 179 -17.93 -13.53 -16.78
N GLN A 180 -18.37 -14.73 -16.40
CA GLN A 180 -19.27 -15.52 -17.24
C GLN A 180 -20.61 -14.79 -17.31
N GLN A 181 -21.09 -14.50 -18.53
CA GLN A 181 -22.43 -13.96 -18.77
C GLN A 181 -23.51 -15.01 -18.49
#